data_AF-A0A522DDD8-F1
#
_entry.id   AF-A0A522DDD8-F1
#
_cell.length_a   1.000
_cell.length_b   1.000
_cell.length_c   1.000
_cell.angle_alpha   90.00
_cell.angle_beta   90.00
_cell.angle_gamma   90.00
#
_symmetry.space_group_name_H-M   'P 1'
#
loop_
_entity.id
_entity.type
_entity.pdbx_description
1 polymer ?
#
loop_
_entity_poly.entity_id
_entity_poly.type
_entity_poly.pdbx_seq_one_letter_code
_entity_poly.pdbx_strand_id
1 'polypeptide(L)'
;MVTMMRTRRNSGFSLIEMAIVISITGLLLAAFLQFYSIQVEASRLETTRKRLDDLRSALTMYVAAHDRLPCPESPVYMASGKQKSDAPADACAANAEAGEGIVTSGDEGGANEVWAGVIPVRDLRLSDEQATDGWGNRFTYAVTRKLTLPDGMKGNPAPPGILNVVDAEGNNVLDAPNTGRYVIVSHGRSGKGAWTQGGGRRPCDREEKDGENCNSDGTFVISSYAPKAGENFYDDIAIHDDADVRGTLLDRIIVCNTKKAFYDPAAVNADQDGCVRQEGVWEGACLRSFTIDPKGGEVTVEAHAVLKPAIATGECSCDKGYKSIRIGAWDDGMISVPTASNPPTQKLMPKRTALYTCVN
;
A
#
# COMPACT_ATOMS: atom_id res chain seq x y z
N MET A 1 52.05 -46.24 57.98
CA MET A 1 51.80 -46.15 56.52
C MET A 1 51.11 -44.82 56.28
N VAL A 2 51.84 -43.80 55.84
CA VAL A 2 51.29 -42.44 55.68
C VAL A 2 50.87 -42.27 54.22
N THR A 3 49.56 -42.22 53.99
CA THR A 3 48.99 -41.94 52.67
C THR A 3 49.08 -40.45 52.39
N MET A 4 49.95 -40.07 51.45
CA MET A 4 50.14 -38.69 51.04
C MET A 4 48.94 -38.23 50.20
N MET A 5 48.04 -37.42 50.78
CA MET A 5 46.98 -36.75 50.02
C MET A 5 47.61 -35.65 49.16
N ARG A 6 47.56 -35.84 47.83
CA ARG A 6 47.99 -34.86 46.84
C ARG A 6 46.91 -33.78 46.69
N THR A 7 47.08 -32.65 47.35
CA THR A 7 46.22 -31.46 47.18
C THR A 7 46.28 -30.97 45.73
N ARG A 8 45.15 -31.01 45.01
CA ARG A 8 45.01 -30.32 43.71
C ARG A 8 44.97 -28.82 43.97
N ARG A 9 45.93 -28.07 43.42
CA ARG A 9 45.87 -26.60 43.37
C ARG A 9 44.82 -26.23 42.32
N ASN A 10 43.69 -25.67 42.75
CA ASN A 10 42.78 -24.98 41.85
C ASN A 10 43.43 -23.64 41.48
N SER A 11 43.83 -23.48 40.21
CA SER A 11 44.20 -22.18 39.66
C SER A 11 42.93 -21.35 39.54
N GLY A 12 42.67 -20.46 40.50
CA GLY A 12 41.62 -19.46 40.39
C GLY A 12 41.97 -18.46 39.28
N PHE A 13 40.97 -18.10 38.47
CA PHE A 13 41.10 -17.04 37.47
C PHE A 13 41.59 -15.75 38.14
N SER A 14 42.51 -15.04 37.49
CA SER A 14 43.04 -13.80 38.04
C SER A 14 41.98 -12.69 37.98
N LEU A 15 41.91 -11.85 39.02
CA LEU A 15 41.03 -10.67 39.02
C LEU A 15 41.26 -9.77 37.80
N ILE A 16 42.51 -9.70 37.32
CA ILE A 16 42.86 -8.91 36.13
C ILE A 16 42.30 -9.53 34.84
N GLU A 17 42.20 -10.86 34.78
CA GLU A 17 41.71 -11.59 33.61
C GLU A 17 40.20 -11.35 33.44
N MET A 18 39.45 -11.44 34.54
CA MET A 18 38.03 -11.10 34.53
C MET A 18 37.79 -9.60 34.25
N ALA A 19 38.67 -8.70 34.74
CA ALA A 19 38.58 -7.27 34.42
C ALA A 19 38.78 -6.99 32.92
N ILE A 20 39.76 -7.63 32.29
CA ILE A 20 40.00 -7.50 30.84
C ILE A 20 38.84 -8.09 30.04
N VAL A 21 38.32 -9.26 30.42
CA VAL A 21 37.17 -9.89 29.75
C VAL A 21 35.95 -8.98 29.78
N ILE A 22 35.58 -8.46 30.96
CA ILE A 22 34.42 -7.56 31.10
C ILE A 22 34.64 -6.28 30.29
N SER A 23 35.86 -5.74 30.25
CA SER A 23 36.19 -4.56 29.46
C SER A 23 36.02 -4.81 27.96
N ILE A 24 36.52 -5.94 27.44
CA ILE A 24 36.37 -6.32 26.03
C ILE A 24 34.90 -6.58 25.70
N THR A 25 34.17 -7.33 26.55
CA THR A 25 32.75 -7.60 26.36
C THR A 25 31.92 -6.31 26.36
N GLY A 26 32.24 -5.35 27.23
CA GLY A 26 31.58 -4.04 27.26
C GLY A 26 31.74 -3.25 25.96
N LEU A 27 32.96 -3.23 25.39
CA LEU A 27 33.23 -2.59 24.11
C LEU A 27 32.48 -3.28 22.96
N LEU A 28 32.47 -4.62 22.94
CA LEU A 28 31.75 -5.38 21.91
C LEU A 28 30.23 -5.17 21.99
N LEU A 29 29.67 -5.13 23.20
CA LEU A 29 28.24 -4.88 23.40
C LEU A 29 27.85 -3.48 22.93
N ALA A 30 28.69 -2.47 23.21
CA ALA A 30 28.45 -1.11 22.75
C ALA A 30 28.39 -1.01 21.21
N ALA A 31 29.33 -1.67 20.51
CA ALA A 31 29.31 -1.74 19.04
C ALA A 31 28.09 -2.51 18.50
N PHE A 32 27.70 -3.62 19.16
CA PHE A 32 26.53 -4.41 18.79
C PHE A 32 25.22 -3.62 18.89
N LEU A 33 25.04 -2.83 19.94
CA LEU A 33 23.83 -2.03 20.13
C LEU A 33 23.65 -0.97 19.02
N GLN A 34 24.74 -0.37 18.54
CA GLN A 34 24.69 0.55 17.40
C GLN A 34 24.23 -0.16 16.13
N PHE A 35 24.82 -1.32 15.82
CA PHE A 35 24.43 -2.12 14.65
C PHE A 35 22.97 -2.59 14.72
N TYR A 36 22.52 -3.02 15.91
CA TYR A 36 21.14 -3.45 16.12
C TYR A 36 20.12 -2.35 15.81
N SER A 37 20.41 -1.11 16.18
CA SER A 37 19.50 0.02 15.90
C SER A 37 19.27 0.28 14.41
N ILE A 38 20.31 0.09 13.57
CA ILE A 38 20.23 0.26 12.11
C ILE A 38 19.34 -0.84 11.50
N GLN A 39 19.48 -2.08 11.97
CA GLN A 39 18.67 -3.20 11.49
C GLN A 39 17.18 -3.04 11.84
N VAL A 40 16.88 -2.57 13.05
CA VAL A 40 15.49 -2.27 13.45
C VAL A 40 14.90 -1.19 12.55
N GLU A 41 15.64 -0.13 12.27
CA GLU A 41 15.16 0.96 11.43
C GLU A 41 14.91 0.51 9.98
N ALA A 42 15.82 -0.29 9.41
CA ALA A 42 15.62 -0.89 8.08
C ALA A 42 14.35 -1.76 8.04
N SER A 43 14.11 -2.55 9.09
CA SER A 43 12.91 -3.40 9.21
C SER A 43 11.63 -2.56 9.29
N ARG A 44 11.63 -1.42 10.00
CA ARG A 44 10.47 -0.51 10.06
C ARG A 44 10.16 0.13 8.72
N LEU A 45 11.18 0.55 7.98
CA LEU A 45 11.04 1.10 6.63
C LEU A 45 10.45 0.06 5.67
N GLU A 46 10.97 -1.18 5.69
CA GLU A 46 10.45 -2.28 4.87
C GLU A 46 9.00 -2.62 5.21
N THR A 47 8.68 -2.72 6.51
CA THR A 47 7.31 -2.95 6.99
C THR A 47 6.36 -1.86 6.52
N THR A 48 6.77 -0.60 6.61
CA THR A 48 5.96 0.55 6.17
C THR A 48 5.68 0.49 4.68
N ARG A 49 6.70 0.25 3.86
CA ARG A 49 6.54 0.12 2.39
C ARG A 49 5.61 -1.03 2.02
N LYS A 50 5.78 -2.20 2.67
CA LYS A 50 4.90 -3.35 2.47
C LYS A 50 3.45 -3.02 2.80
N ARG A 51 3.20 -2.36 3.94
CA ARG A 51 1.85 -1.96 4.35
C ARG A 51 1.26 -0.92 3.39
N LEU A 52 2.04 0.04 2.90
CA LEU A 52 1.59 1.00 1.89
C LEU A 52 1.19 0.31 0.57
N ASP A 53 1.93 -0.71 0.13
CA ASP A 53 1.55 -1.52 -1.02
C ASP A 53 0.23 -2.31 -0.77
N ASP A 54 0.08 -2.91 0.41
CA ASP A 54 -1.15 -3.61 0.81
C ASP A 54 -2.36 -2.64 0.85
N LEU A 55 -2.16 -1.40 1.35
CA LEU A 55 -3.18 -0.34 1.37
C LEU A 55 -3.60 0.09 -0.04
N ARG A 56 -2.64 0.22 -0.96
CA ARG A 56 -2.94 0.50 -2.37
C ARG A 56 -3.84 -0.59 -2.96
N SER A 57 -3.50 -1.86 -2.75
CA SER A 57 -4.34 -2.98 -3.19
C SER A 57 -5.73 -2.97 -2.56
N ALA A 58 -5.84 -2.68 -1.26
CA ALA A 58 -7.12 -2.56 -0.57
C ALA A 58 -7.99 -1.43 -1.15
N LEU A 59 -7.40 -0.28 -1.46
CA LEU A 59 -8.10 0.85 -2.11
C LEU A 59 -8.59 0.47 -3.51
N THR A 60 -7.76 -0.19 -4.33
CA THR A 60 -8.16 -0.67 -5.66
C THR A 60 -9.37 -1.61 -5.57
N MET A 61 -9.33 -2.57 -4.64
CA MET A 61 -10.44 -3.50 -4.41
C MET A 61 -11.71 -2.80 -3.92
N TYR A 62 -11.57 -1.78 -3.06
CA TYR A 62 -12.69 -1.00 -2.59
C TYR A 62 -13.37 -0.24 -3.74
N VAL A 63 -12.58 0.42 -4.60
CA VAL A 63 -13.09 1.12 -5.79
C VAL A 63 -13.79 0.15 -6.73
N ALA A 64 -13.21 -1.01 -7.01
CA ALA A 64 -13.82 -2.02 -7.88
C ALA A 64 -15.16 -2.54 -7.36
N ALA A 65 -15.37 -2.54 -6.04
CA ALA A 65 -16.58 -3.03 -5.41
C ALA A 65 -17.66 -1.95 -5.20
N HIS A 66 -17.28 -0.67 -5.12
CA HIS A 66 -18.18 0.41 -4.71
C HIS A 66 -18.25 1.59 -5.68
N ASP A 67 -17.48 1.57 -6.76
CA ASP A 67 -17.38 2.65 -7.75
C ASP A 67 -17.06 4.04 -7.15
N ARG A 68 -16.33 4.05 -6.02
CA ARG A 68 -15.92 5.25 -5.29
C ARG A 68 -14.70 4.99 -4.40
N LEU A 69 -14.00 6.03 -3.98
CA LEU A 69 -12.97 5.96 -2.95
C LEU A 69 -13.60 5.98 -1.54
N PRO A 70 -12.97 5.34 -0.55
CA PRO A 70 -13.46 5.38 0.82
C PRO A 70 -13.27 6.77 1.45
N CYS A 71 -14.08 7.06 2.46
CA CYS A 71 -13.96 8.28 3.26
C CYS A 71 -12.78 8.17 4.22
N PRO A 72 -11.97 9.22 4.45
CA PRO A 72 -11.01 9.22 5.55
C PRO A 72 -11.71 8.93 6.86
N GLU A 73 -11.11 8.08 7.69
CA GLU A 73 -11.66 7.76 9.01
C GLU A 73 -11.23 8.83 10.02
N SER A 74 -12.15 9.24 10.89
CA SER A 74 -11.83 10.18 11.94
C SER A 74 -10.92 9.51 12.99
N PRO A 75 -9.83 10.16 13.40
CA PRO A 75 -8.93 9.66 14.45
C PRO A 75 -9.62 9.54 15.81
N VAL A 76 -10.69 10.30 16.06
CA VAL A 76 -11.46 10.31 17.32
C VAL A 76 -12.35 9.07 17.48
N TYR A 77 -12.89 8.54 16.37
CA TYR A 77 -13.73 7.32 16.41
C TYR A 77 -12.90 6.07 16.73
N MET A 78 -11.62 6.06 16.37
CA MET A 78 -10.72 4.97 16.74
C MET A 78 -10.36 4.97 18.24
N ALA A 79 -10.21 6.15 18.85
CA ALA A 79 -9.89 6.27 20.27
C ALA A 79 -11.09 5.97 21.19
N SER A 80 -12.31 6.29 20.74
CA SER A 80 -13.52 6.23 21.57
C SER A 80 -14.37 4.98 21.38
N GLY A 81 -14.06 4.13 20.39
CA GLY A 81 -14.85 2.94 20.04
C GLY A 81 -16.27 3.26 19.53
N LYS A 82 -16.61 4.55 19.36
CA LYS A 82 -17.91 4.98 18.84
C LYS A 82 -18.04 4.57 17.37
N GLN A 83 -19.21 4.06 17.00
CA GLN A 83 -19.53 3.71 15.62
C GLN A 83 -20.06 4.92 14.86
N LYS A 84 -19.74 4.95 13.55
CA LYS A 84 -20.31 5.87 12.57
C LYS A 84 -21.84 5.86 12.72
N SER A 85 -22.46 7.03 12.88
CA SER A 85 -23.91 7.13 12.72
C SER A 85 -24.25 6.91 11.24
N ASP A 86 -25.24 6.08 10.96
CA ASP A 86 -25.80 5.92 9.63
C ASP A 86 -26.48 7.24 9.20
N ALA A 87 -25.71 8.23 8.73
CA ALA A 87 -26.21 9.50 8.24
C ALA A 87 -26.14 9.56 6.69
N PRO A 88 -27.21 10.02 5.99
CA PRO A 88 -27.34 9.88 4.54
C PRO A 88 -26.87 11.13 3.73
N ALA A 89 -26.83 10.94 2.40
CA ALA A 89 -26.52 11.86 1.30
C ALA A 89 -25.04 12.27 1.07
N ASP A 90 -24.29 12.59 2.11
CA ASP A 90 -22.85 12.92 1.99
C ASP A 90 -21.99 11.91 2.75
N ALA A 91 -21.35 11.00 2.01
CA ALA A 91 -20.76 9.77 2.53
C ALA A 91 -19.73 9.97 3.64
N CYS A 92 -19.07 11.14 3.70
CA CYS A 92 -18.09 11.47 4.73
C CYS A 92 -18.46 12.68 5.62
N ALA A 93 -19.64 13.29 5.48
CA ALA A 93 -20.08 14.39 6.36
C ALA A 93 -20.13 13.95 7.84
N ALA A 94 -20.54 12.70 8.10
CA ALA A 94 -20.55 12.11 9.45
C ALA A 94 -19.15 12.04 10.10
N ASN A 95 -18.08 12.02 9.30
CA ASN A 95 -16.70 12.00 9.80
C ASN A 95 -16.16 13.42 10.06
N ALA A 96 -16.69 14.44 9.38
CA ALA A 96 -16.36 15.85 9.60
C ALA A 96 -16.97 16.40 10.90
N GLU A 97 -18.18 15.94 11.26
CA GLU A 97 -18.87 16.30 12.51
C GLU A 97 -18.16 15.79 13.78
N ALA A 98 -17.19 14.88 13.64
CA ALA A 98 -16.49 14.26 14.77
C ALA A 98 -15.55 15.21 15.52
N GLY A 99 -15.23 16.39 14.96
CA GLY A 99 -14.34 17.39 15.56
C GLY A 99 -12.91 16.87 15.66
N GLU A 100 -11.97 17.53 14.96
CA GLU A 100 -10.57 17.11 14.82
C GLU A 100 -10.39 15.82 14.00
N GLY A 101 -10.03 16.00 12.72
CA GLY A 101 -9.35 14.94 11.98
C GLY A 101 -9.84 14.64 10.58
N ILE A 102 -10.85 15.36 10.08
CA ILE A 102 -10.92 15.64 8.65
C ILE A 102 -10.51 17.09 8.45
N VAL A 103 -9.32 17.31 7.86
CA VAL A 103 -8.94 18.64 7.40
C VAL A 103 -9.40 18.78 5.96
N THR A 104 -10.04 19.90 5.69
CA THR A 104 -10.58 20.28 4.40
C THR A 104 -9.64 21.31 3.76
N SER A 105 -9.17 21.08 2.55
CA SER A 105 -8.46 22.09 1.76
C SER A 105 -9.16 22.33 0.42
N GLY A 106 -9.29 23.60 0.04
CA GLY A 106 -10.02 24.06 -1.16
C GLY A 106 -11.07 25.13 -0.86
N ASP A 107 -11.79 25.58 -1.90
CA ASP A 107 -12.87 26.57 -1.78
C ASP A 107 -14.00 26.01 -0.90
N GLU A 108 -14.23 26.63 0.27
CA GLU A 108 -15.27 26.22 1.21
C GLU A 108 -16.64 26.08 0.50
N GLY A 109 -17.22 24.88 0.55
CA GLY A 109 -18.55 24.60 -0.02
C GLY A 109 -18.59 24.13 -1.48
N GLY A 110 -17.45 23.91 -2.14
CA GLY A 110 -17.37 23.40 -3.52
C GLY A 110 -17.25 21.87 -3.67
N ALA A 111 -17.52 21.34 -4.87
CA ALA A 111 -17.30 19.93 -5.25
C ALA A 111 -15.81 19.54 -5.41
N ASN A 112 -14.89 20.50 -5.22
CA ASN A 112 -13.44 20.38 -5.39
C ASN A 112 -12.70 20.55 -4.06
N GLU A 113 -13.18 19.88 -3.02
CA GLU A 113 -12.55 19.87 -1.70
C GLU A 113 -11.68 18.62 -1.55
N VAL A 114 -10.54 18.76 -0.87
CA VAL A 114 -9.72 17.63 -0.41
C VAL A 114 -10.09 17.33 1.03
N TRP A 115 -10.35 16.05 1.33
CA TRP A 115 -10.56 15.55 2.67
C TRP A 115 -9.37 14.74 3.13
N ALA A 116 -8.80 15.08 4.30
CA ALA A 116 -7.64 14.39 4.86
C ALA A 116 -7.87 13.94 6.30
N GLY A 117 -7.61 12.66 6.59
CA GLY A 117 -7.74 12.06 7.92
C GLY A 117 -6.87 10.81 8.07
N VAL A 118 -7.34 9.82 8.83
CA VAL A 118 -6.65 8.52 8.95
C VAL A 118 -7.12 7.58 7.84
N ILE A 119 -6.26 6.64 7.45
CA ILE A 119 -6.63 5.56 6.52
C ILE A 119 -7.95 4.87 6.95
N PRO A 120 -8.87 4.54 6.02
CA PRO A 120 -10.20 4.00 6.35
C PRO A 120 -10.15 2.54 6.80
N VAL A 121 -9.80 2.30 8.06
CA VAL A 121 -9.53 0.95 8.61
C VAL A 121 -10.73 0.05 8.47
N ARG A 122 -11.93 0.55 8.78
CA ARG A 122 -13.16 -0.23 8.69
C ARG A 122 -13.60 -0.51 7.26
N ASP A 123 -13.61 0.51 6.41
CA ASP A 123 -14.03 0.40 5.01
C ASP A 123 -13.09 -0.52 4.22
N LEU A 124 -11.79 -0.47 4.52
CA LEU A 124 -10.75 -1.32 3.92
C LEU A 124 -10.55 -2.66 4.64
N ARG A 125 -11.29 -2.92 5.72
CA ARG A 125 -11.22 -4.17 6.53
C ARG A 125 -9.82 -4.50 7.01
N LEU A 126 -9.09 -3.48 7.43
CA LEU A 126 -7.71 -3.60 7.92
C LEU A 126 -7.73 -3.96 9.42
N SER A 127 -6.72 -4.72 9.84
CA SER A 127 -6.37 -4.80 11.26
C SER A 127 -5.69 -3.51 11.74
N ASP A 128 -5.72 -3.26 13.04
CA ASP A 128 -5.01 -2.15 13.68
C ASP A 128 -3.51 -2.11 13.33
N GLU A 129 -2.89 -3.28 13.18
CA GLU A 129 -1.49 -3.39 12.80
C GLU A 129 -1.26 -2.93 11.35
N GLN A 130 -2.10 -3.38 10.42
CA GLN A 130 -2.04 -2.98 9.01
C GLN A 130 -2.35 -1.48 8.81
N ALA A 131 -3.08 -0.87 9.75
CA ALA A 131 -3.41 0.54 9.75
C ALA A 131 -2.30 1.46 10.29
N THR A 132 -1.14 0.92 10.65
CA THR A 132 0.00 1.68 11.18
C THR A 132 1.27 1.49 10.37
N ASP A 133 2.17 2.46 10.41
CA ASP A 133 3.52 2.31 9.90
C ASP A 133 4.44 1.51 10.85
N GLY A 134 5.69 1.32 10.46
CA GLY A 134 6.69 0.59 11.24
C GLY A 134 7.07 1.24 12.58
N TRP A 135 6.72 2.51 12.79
CA TRP A 135 6.93 3.23 14.05
C TRP A 135 5.66 3.30 14.91
N GLY A 136 4.57 2.72 14.41
CA GLY A 136 3.30 2.62 15.12
C GLY A 136 2.39 3.84 14.99
N ASN A 137 2.72 4.80 14.12
CA ASN A 137 1.82 5.90 13.78
C ASN A 137 0.80 5.43 12.74
N ARG A 138 -0.40 6.01 12.74
CA ARG A 138 -1.42 5.72 11.73
C ARG A 138 -1.10 6.47 10.44
N PHE A 139 -1.42 5.87 9.30
CA PHE A 139 -1.25 6.51 8.00
C PHE A 139 -2.24 7.66 7.82
N THR A 140 -1.75 8.79 7.31
CA THR A 140 -2.60 9.88 6.84
C THR A 140 -3.13 9.53 5.47
N TYR A 141 -4.43 9.72 5.24
CA TYR A 141 -5.10 9.50 3.97
C TYR A 141 -5.80 10.79 3.55
N ALA A 142 -5.40 11.32 2.40
CA ALA A 142 -6.03 12.47 1.77
C ALA A 142 -6.70 12.05 0.46
N VAL A 143 -7.89 12.54 0.19
CA VAL A 143 -8.70 12.16 -0.98
C VAL A 143 -9.49 13.33 -1.51
N THR A 144 -9.68 13.36 -2.83
CA THR A 144 -10.58 14.31 -3.47
C THR A 144 -12.04 13.96 -3.14
N ARG A 145 -12.77 14.88 -2.48
CA ARG A 145 -14.13 14.66 -1.95
C ARG A 145 -15.11 14.07 -2.97
N LYS A 146 -15.20 14.66 -4.17
CA LYS A 146 -16.13 14.19 -5.21
C LYS A 146 -15.97 12.69 -5.55
N LEU A 147 -14.78 12.13 -5.38
CA LEU A 147 -14.48 10.73 -5.67
C LEU A 147 -14.94 9.78 -4.57
N THR A 148 -15.32 10.30 -3.39
CA THR A 148 -15.88 9.53 -2.26
C THR A 148 -17.40 9.42 -2.32
N LEU A 149 -18.05 10.23 -3.16
CA LEU A 149 -19.48 10.20 -3.38
C LEU A 149 -19.88 8.93 -4.16
N PRO A 150 -21.15 8.49 -4.08
CA PRO A 150 -21.66 7.40 -4.92
C PRO A 150 -21.30 7.62 -6.38
N ASP A 151 -20.79 6.57 -7.05
CA ASP A 151 -20.35 6.60 -8.44
C ASP A 151 -19.20 7.57 -8.76
N GLY A 152 -18.52 8.12 -7.74
CA GLY A 152 -17.47 9.12 -7.90
C GLY A 152 -16.24 8.65 -8.71
N MET A 153 -16.06 7.34 -8.86
CA MET A 153 -15.02 6.73 -9.69
C MET A 153 -15.55 6.16 -11.01
N LYS A 154 -16.84 6.31 -11.34
CA LYS A 154 -17.38 5.89 -12.64
C LYS A 154 -16.91 6.83 -13.74
N GLY A 155 -16.27 6.27 -14.77
CA GLY A 155 -15.82 6.98 -15.95
C GLY A 155 -14.76 6.19 -16.70
N ASN A 156 -14.65 6.43 -18.01
CA ASN A 156 -13.50 5.98 -18.79
C ASN A 156 -12.98 7.13 -19.69
N PRO A 157 -11.81 7.73 -19.38
CA PRO A 157 -10.91 7.38 -18.27
C PRO A 157 -11.53 7.67 -16.90
N ALA A 158 -10.97 7.05 -15.86
CA ALA A 158 -11.43 7.27 -14.48
C ALA A 158 -11.34 8.77 -14.12
N PRO A 159 -12.31 9.33 -13.37
CA PRO A 159 -12.34 10.75 -13.08
C PRO A 159 -11.07 11.23 -12.35
N PRO A 160 -10.45 12.35 -12.77
CA PRO A 160 -9.29 12.89 -12.08
C PRO A 160 -9.69 13.50 -10.74
N GLY A 161 -8.75 13.48 -9.80
CA GLY A 161 -8.86 14.21 -8.55
C GLY A 161 -8.44 15.66 -8.69
N ILE A 162 -7.99 16.26 -7.60
CA ILE A 162 -7.50 17.64 -7.54
C ILE A 162 -6.23 17.80 -6.69
N LEU A 163 -5.71 16.73 -6.10
CA LEU A 163 -4.53 16.78 -5.26
C LEU A 163 -3.29 17.10 -6.10
N ASN A 164 -2.37 17.86 -5.51
CA ASN A 164 -1.04 18.05 -6.05
C ASN A 164 -0.05 17.10 -5.36
N VAL A 165 0.80 16.49 -6.17
CA VAL A 165 1.93 15.73 -5.66
C VAL A 165 3.17 16.22 -6.40
N VAL A 166 4.17 16.64 -5.63
CA VAL A 166 5.40 17.25 -6.15
C VAL A 166 6.64 16.54 -5.62
N ASP A 167 7.77 16.71 -6.31
CA ASP A 167 9.08 16.26 -5.84
C ASP A 167 9.71 17.25 -4.85
N ALA A 168 10.94 16.96 -4.41
CA ALA A 168 11.69 17.81 -3.48
C ALA A 168 11.91 19.24 -4.01
N GLU A 169 11.95 19.43 -5.32
CA GLU A 169 12.16 20.72 -5.96
C GLU A 169 10.83 21.45 -6.28
N GLY A 170 9.69 20.81 -5.99
CA GLY A 170 8.36 21.35 -6.26
C GLY A 170 7.84 21.07 -7.67
N ASN A 171 8.51 20.21 -8.45
CA ASN A 171 8.01 19.79 -9.75
C ASN A 171 6.90 18.76 -9.58
N ASN A 172 5.84 18.88 -10.37
CA ASN A 172 4.75 17.91 -10.39
C ASN A 172 5.25 16.50 -10.77
N VAL A 173 4.87 15.50 -9.98
CA VAL A 173 5.21 14.08 -10.22
C VAL A 173 4.05 13.25 -10.78
N LEU A 174 2.87 13.85 -10.93
CA LEU A 174 1.72 13.24 -11.59
C LEU A 174 1.80 13.39 -13.11
N ASP A 175 0.97 12.67 -13.87
CA ASP A 175 0.86 12.89 -15.33
C ASP A 175 0.47 14.34 -15.70
N ALA A 176 -0.39 14.94 -14.88
CA ALA A 176 -0.76 16.34 -14.98
C ALA A 176 -0.95 16.95 -13.58
N PRO A 177 -0.59 18.23 -13.37
CA PRO A 177 -0.85 18.92 -12.12
C PRO A 177 -2.33 18.89 -11.72
N ASN A 178 -2.61 18.86 -10.41
CA ASN A 178 -3.97 18.83 -9.85
C ASN A 178 -4.83 17.66 -10.34
N THR A 179 -4.26 16.47 -10.53
CA THR A 179 -5.04 15.28 -10.94
C THR A 179 -5.06 14.16 -9.90
N GLY A 180 -4.30 14.30 -8.81
CA GLY A 180 -4.17 13.26 -7.79
C GLY A 180 -5.50 12.95 -7.12
N ARG A 181 -5.86 11.67 -7.06
CA ARG A 181 -7.15 11.21 -6.49
C ARG A 181 -7.06 10.99 -4.99
N TYR A 182 -5.99 10.34 -4.55
CA TYR A 182 -5.64 10.18 -3.14
C TYR A 182 -4.13 10.19 -2.91
N VAL A 183 -3.73 10.46 -1.67
CA VAL A 183 -2.37 10.29 -1.13
C VAL A 183 -2.46 9.55 0.20
N ILE A 184 -1.54 8.61 0.44
CA ILE A 184 -1.32 7.98 1.75
C ILE A 184 0.09 8.32 2.22
N VAL A 185 0.22 8.81 3.45
CA VAL A 185 1.50 9.21 4.05
C VAL A 185 1.76 8.45 5.34
N SER A 186 2.94 7.83 5.45
CA SER A 186 3.59 7.56 6.74
C SER A 186 4.54 8.71 7.04
N HIS A 187 4.42 9.26 8.24
CA HIS A 187 5.23 10.39 8.72
C HIS A 187 6.58 9.96 9.32
N GLY A 188 7.07 8.79 8.89
CA GLY A 188 8.39 8.30 9.25
C GLY A 188 8.66 8.09 10.73
N ARG A 189 9.95 8.17 11.08
CA ARG A 189 10.47 7.98 12.43
C ARG A 189 10.17 9.18 13.33
N SER A 190 10.21 10.37 12.75
CA SER A 190 9.90 11.64 13.42
C SER A 190 8.44 11.66 13.90
N GLY A 191 7.55 11.12 13.06
CA GLY A 191 6.11 11.17 13.26
C GLY A 191 5.56 12.59 13.24
N LYS A 192 6.29 13.58 12.75
CA LYS A 192 5.82 14.97 12.72
C LYS A 192 4.55 15.03 11.87
N GLY A 193 3.48 15.64 12.39
CA GLY A 193 2.18 15.67 11.71
C GLY A 193 1.35 14.37 11.75
N ALA A 194 1.90 13.25 12.23
CA ALA A 194 1.24 11.94 12.24
C ALA A 194 0.08 11.84 13.23
N TRP A 195 -0.84 10.92 12.95
CA TRP A 195 -1.87 10.49 13.90
C TRP A 195 -1.35 9.35 14.77
N THR A 196 -1.46 9.51 16.09
CA THR A 196 -1.16 8.42 17.04
C THR A 196 -2.28 7.39 17.07
N GLN A 197 -2.00 6.19 17.57
CA GLN A 197 -3.03 5.15 17.74
C GLN A 197 -4.18 5.59 18.65
N GLY A 198 -3.89 6.48 19.61
CA GLY A 198 -4.88 7.08 20.51
C GLY A 198 -5.67 8.24 19.91
N GLY A 199 -5.55 8.51 18.61
CA GLY A 199 -6.30 9.54 17.91
C GLY A 199 -5.76 10.97 18.06
N GLY A 200 -4.70 11.18 18.85
CA GLY A 200 -4.04 12.49 18.94
C GLY A 200 -3.14 12.77 17.74
N ARG A 201 -3.11 14.01 17.25
CA ARG A 201 -2.17 14.45 16.19
C ARG A 201 -0.86 14.91 16.81
N ARG A 202 0.26 14.47 16.25
CA ARG A 202 1.58 15.02 16.55
C ARG A 202 1.75 16.39 15.89
N PRO A 203 2.46 17.35 16.52
CA PRO A 203 2.72 18.64 15.91
C PRO A 203 3.36 18.51 14.52
N CYS A 204 2.86 19.30 13.58
CA CYS A 204 3.44 19.46 12.25
C CYS A 204 4.55 20.50 12.32
N ASP A 205 5.69 20.24 11.67
CA ASP A 205 6.80 21.18 11.54
C ASP A 205 6.86 21.67 10.10
N ARG A 206 6.31 22.85 9.83
CA ARG A 206 6.15 23.36 8.45
C ARG A 206 7.41 24.01 7.88
N GLU A 207 8.47 24.11 8.68
CA GLU A 207 9.75 24.69 8.25
C GLU A 207 10.66 23.64 7.59
N GLU A 208 10.39 22.35 7.83
CA GLU A 208 11.08 21.23 7.21
C GLU A 208 10.34 20.72 5.97
N LYS A 209 11.05 20.00 5.11
CA LYS A 209 10.54 19.56 3.81
C LYS A 209 9.35 18.61 3.93
N ASP A 210 9.36 17.67 4.88
CA ASP A 210 8.21 16.79 5.14
C ASP A 210 7.02 17.50 5.81
N GLY A 211 7.22 18.72 6.31
CA GLY A 211 6.16 19.60 6.78
C GLY A 211 5.04 19.84 5.77
N GLU A 212 5.37 19.76 4.48
CA GLU A 212 4.39 19.83 3.38
C GLU A 212 3.29 18.76 3.51
N ASN A 213 3.65 17.54 3.92
CA ASN A 213 2.71 16.43 4.04
C ASN A 213 1.76 16.54 5.26
N CYS A 214 1.92 17.57 6.10
CA CYS A 214 1.04 17.85 7.23
C CYS A 214 0.50 19.28 7.28
N ASN A 215 0.79 20.12 6.28
CA ASN A 215 0.37 21.52 6.24
C ASN A 215 -1.13 21.70 5.92
N SER A 216 -1.75 20.68 5.32
CA SER A 216 -3.16 20.59 4.94
C SER A 216 -3.62 21.61 3.89
N ASP A 217 -2.81 21.90 2.87
CA ASP A 217 -3.20 22.76 1.73
C ASP A 217 -3.60 21.99 0.46
N GLY A 218 -3.51 20.66 0.47
CA GLY A 218 -3.86 19.80 -0.67
C GLY A 218 -2.67 19.49 -1.61
N THR A 219 -1.49 20.01 -1.29
CA THR A 219 -0.22 19.64 -1.91
C THR A 219 0.54 18.69 -1.00
N PHE A 220 1.17 17.70 -1.62
CA PHE A 220 1.98 16.69 -0.95
C PHE A 220 3.31 16.58 -1.64
N VAL A 221 4.37 16.32 -0.88
CA VAL A 221 5.71 16.16 -1.41
C VAL A 221 6.19 14.73 -1.26
N ILE A 222 6.83 14.22 -2.31
CA ILE A 222 7.60 12.98 -2.28
C ILE A 222 9.06 13.34 -2.47
N SER A 223 9.91 12.83 -1.59
CA SER A 223 11.36 13.01 -1.70
C SER A 223 12.11 11.73 -1.33
N SER A 224 13.40 11.73 -1.59
CA SER A 224 14.31 10.72 -1.07
C SER A 224 14.49 10.87 0.44
N TYR A 225 14.68 9.75 1.13
CA TYR A 225 14.89 9.73 2.57
C TYR A 225 16.12 10.57 2.98
N ALA A 226 15.88 11.63 3.75
CA ALA A 226 16.84 12.62 4.21
C ALA A 226 16.63 12.95 5.70
N PRO A 227 16.99 12.05 6.63
CA PRO A 227 16.66 12.18 8.07
C PRO A 227 17.58 13.15 8.82
N LYS A 228 18.32 14.01 8.11
CA LYS A 228 19.22 14.98 8.73
C LYS A 228 18.42 16.25 9.03
N ALA A 229 18.38 16.64 10.30
CA ALA A 229 17.65 17.82 10.75
C ALA A 229 18.04 19.09 9.95
N GLY A 230 17.04 19.94 9.71
CA GLY A 230 17.13 21.17 8.92
C GLY A 230 16.04 21.25 7.84
N GLU A 231 16.04 22.31 7.06
CA GLU A 231 15.02 22.60 6.03
C GLU A 231 14.77 21.43 5.06
N ASN A 232 15.81 20.64 4.74
CA ASN A 232 15.71 19.48 3.84
C ASN A 232 15.40 18.15 4.56
N PHE A 233 15.03 18.20 5.84
CA PHE A 233 14.62 17.00 6.58
C PHE A 233 13.39 16.39 5.93
N TYR A 234 13.49 15.09 5.62
CA TYR A 234 12.41 14.33 5.01
C TYR A 234 12.54 12.87 5.40
N ASP A 235 11.71 12.40 6.32
CA ASP A 235 11.65 10.97 6.70
C ASP A 235 10.32 10.29 6.36
N ASP A 236 9.42 11.02 5.73
CA ASP A 236 8.13 10.56 5.24
C ASP A 236 8.22 9.53 4.11
N ILE A 237 7.21 8.66 4.06
CA ILE A 237 6.95 7.79 2.92
C ILE A 237 5.52 8.04 2.46
N ALA A 238 5.39 8.68 1.31
CA ALA A 238 4.10 8.95 0.68
C ALA A 238 3.92 8.10 -0.59
N ILE A 239 2.70 7.60 -0.79
CA ILE A 239 2.24 7.03 -2.05
C ILE A 239 1.02 7.81 -2.53
N HIS A 240 0.84 7.88 -3.83
CA HIS A 240 -0.34 8.48 -4.44
C HIS A 240 -0.95 7.54 -5.47
N ASP A 241 -2.15 7.90 -5.87
CA ASP A 241 -2.76 7.46 -7.10
C ASP A 241 -2.26 8.34 -8.25
N ASP A 242 -1.95 7.73 -9.37
CA ASP A 242 -1.66 8.43 -10.62
C ASP A 242 -2.60 7.88 -11.68
N ALA A 243 -3.07 8.75 -12.58
CA ALA A 243 -3.96 8.35 -13.64
C ALA A 243 -3.29 7.29 -14.55
N ASP A 244 -1.96 7.36 -14.70
CA ASP A 244 -1.08 6.33 -15.24
C ASP A 244 0.06 5.91 -14.27
N VAL A 245 -0.25 5.67 -12.98
CA VAL A 245 0.30 4.43 -12.38
C VAL A 245 -0.47 3.36 -13.11
N ARG A 246 0.02 3.07 -14.33
CA ARG A 246 -0.33 1.95 -15.17
C ARG A 246 -0.22 0.80 -14.22
N GLY A 247 -1.38 0.43 -13.68
CA GLY A 247 -1.40 -0.56 -12.64
C GLY A 247 -0.67 -1.79 -13.18
N THR A 248 -0.31 -2.68 -12.27
CA THR A 248 0.22 -3.97 -12.65
C THR A 248 -0.61 -4.53 -13.82
N LEU A 249 -0.03 -5.37 -14.67
CA LEU A 249 -0.82 -6.03 -15.71
C LEU A 249 -2.11 -6.65 -15.16
N LEU A 250 -2.11 -7.06 -13.89
CA LEU A 250 -3.30 -7.44 -13.16
C LEU A 250 -4.37 -6.33 -13.10
N ASP A 251 -4.02 -5.10 -12.75
CA ASP A 251 -4.93 -3.95 -12.73
C ASP A 251 -5.51 -3.65 -14.11
N ARG A 252 -4.69 -3.71 -15.17
CA ARG A 252 -5.20 -3.52 -16.55
C ARG A 252 -6.12 -4.67 -16.97
N ILE A 253 -5.81 -5.90 -16.59
CA ILE A 253 -6.69 -7.05 -16.83
C ILE A 253 -7.99 -6.96 -16.01
N ILE A 254 -7.93 -6.48 -14.77
CA ILE A 254 -9.11 -6.22 -13.94
C ILE A 254 -9.99 -5.17 -14.61
N VAL A 255 -9.42 -4.05 -15.09
CA VAL A 255 -10.14 -3.00 -15.82
C VAL A 255 -10.80 -3.53 -17.10
N CYS A 256 -10.14 -4.42 -17.84
CA CYS A 256 -10.78 -5.04 -19.00
C CYS A 256 -11.90 -6.01 -18.59
N ASN A 257 -11.72 -6.77 -17.51
CA ASN A 257 -12.73 -7.70 -17.02
C ASN A 257 -14.00 -6.97 -16.54
N THR A 258 -13.88 -5.83 -15.85
CA THR A 258 -15.05 -5.01 -15.48
C THR A 258 -15.81 -4.49 -16.69
N LYS A 259 -15.13 -4.33 -17.84
CA LYS A 259 -15.74 -4.00 -19.14
C LYS A 259 -16.25 -5.21 -19.91
N LYS A 260 -16.21 -6.42 -19.35
CA LYS A 260 -16.46 -7.70 -20.06
C LYS A 260 -15.61 -7.82 -21.34
N ALA A 261 -14.36 -7.42 -21.23
CA ALA A 261 -13.40 -7.33 -22.32
C ALA A 261 -12.07 -7.98 -21.92
N PHE A 262 -11.27 -8.38 -22.91
CA PHE A 262 -9.96 -8.97 -22.73
C PHE A 262 -8.85 -7.91 -22.85
N TYR A 263 -7.82 -7.95 -22.01
CA TYR A 263 -6.64 -7.09 -22.20
C TYR A 263 -5.77 -7.66 -23.33
N ASP A 264 -5.95 -7.14 -24.53
CA ASP A 264 -5.10 -7.34 -25.70
C ASP A 264 -4.75 -5.98 -26.31
N PRO A 265 -3.73 -5.28 -25.77
CA PRO A 265 -3.36 -3.97 -26.26
C PRO A 265 -2.79 -4.00 -27.69
N ALA A 266 -2.49 -5.18 -28.23
CA ALA A 266 -1.96 -5.34 -29.58
C ALA A 266 -3.07 -5.55 -30.62
N ALA A 267 -4.30 -5.83 -30.20
CA ALA A 267 -5.41 -6.02 -31.12
C ALA A 267 -5.81 -4.71 -31.78
N VAL A 268 -6.11 -4.78 -33.09
CA VAL A 268 -6.51 -3.63 -33.91
C VAL A 268 -7.81 -2.97 -33.40
N ASN A 269 -8.65 -3.73 -32.70
CA ASN A 269 -9.91 -3.29 -32.12
C ASN A 269 -9.86 -3.12 -30.59
N ALA A 270 -8.66 -3.07 -30.00
CA ALA A 270 -8.51 -2.75 -28.59
C ALA A 270 -8.95 -1.29 -28.33
N ASP A 271 -9.65 -1.07 -27.23
CA ASP A 271 -9.93 0.29 -26.76
C ASP A 271 -8.65 0.95 -26.20
N GLN A 272 -8.78 2.21 -25.78
CA GLN A 272 -7.67 3.00 -25.23
C GLN A 272 -6.99 2.38 -23.99
N ASP A 273 -7.63 1.41 -23.33
CA ASP A 273 -7.10 0.71 -22.16
C ASP A 273 -6.51 -0.66 -22.53
N GLY A 274 -6.42 -0.96 -23.83
CA GLY A 274 -6.01 -2.25 -24.35
C GLY A 274 -7.08 -3.32 -24.27
N CYS A 275 -8.36 -2.95 -24.09
CA CYS A 275 -9.44 -3.91 -23.90
C CYS A 275 -10.17 -4.25 -25.21
N VAL A 276 -10.31 -5.53 -25.52
CA VAL A 276 -11.02 -6.07 -26.68
C VAL A 276 -12.31 -6.75 -26.23
N ARG A 277 -13.45 -6.32 -26.77
CA ARG A 277 -14.74 -6.98 -26.50
C ARG A 277 -14.90 -8.20 -27.40
N GLN A 278 -15.20 -9.37 -26.82
CA GLN A 278 -15.56 -10.60 -27.52
C GLN A 278 -16.94 -11.10 -27.06
N GLU A 279 -17.66 -11.81 -27.93
CA GLU A 279 -18.98 -12.39 -27.60
C GLU A 279 -18.86 -13.44 -26.49
N GLY A 280 -19.62 -13.27 -25.41
CA GLY A 280 -19.60 -14.10 -24.20
C GLY A 280 -19.71 -13.24 -22.94
N VAL A 281 -20.35 -13.76 -21.88
CA VAL A 281 -20.39 -13.07 -20.58
C VAL A 281 -19.22 -13.58 -19.74
N TRP A 282 -18.22 -12.73 -19.57
CA TRP A 282 -17.03 -12.97 -18.77
C TRP A 282 -17.27 -12.48 -17.35
N GLU A 283 -17.16 -13.39 -16.38
CA GLU A 283 -17.39 -13.09 -14.96
C GLU A 283 -16.25 -13.65 -14.11
N GLY A 284 -15.80 -12.87 -13.13
CA GLY A 284 -14.76 -13.30 -12.19
C GLY A 284 -13.35 -13.40 -12.77
N ALA A 285 -12.37 -13.45 -11.87
CA ALA A 285 -10.96 -13.59 -12.17
C ALA A 285 -10.25 -14.29 -11.00
N CYS A 286 -9.31 -15.18 -11.32
CA CYS A 286 -8.52 -15.89 -10.32
C CYS A 286 -7.08 -16.08 -10.79
N LEU A 287 -6.15 -15.89 -9.86
CA LEU A 287 -4.73 -16.14 -10.06
C LEU A 287 -4.37 -17.49 -9.46
N ARG A 288 -3.56 -18.26 -10.17
CA ARG A 288 -3.01 -19.53 -9.73
C ARG A 288 -1.50 -19.48 -9.81
N SER A 289 -0.81 -19.48 -8.66
CA SER A 289 0.63 -19.71 -8.64
C SER A 289 0.92 -21.20 -8.79
N PHE A 290 2.01 -21.53 -9.48
CA PHE A 290 2.39 -22.91 -9.75
C PHE A 290 3.90 -23.13 -9.67
N THR A 291 4.29 -24.39 -9.48
CA THR A 291 5.66 -24.87 -9.71
C THR A 291 5.66 -25.85 -10.86
N ILE A 292 6.82 -26.05 -11.50
CA ILE A 292 6.98 -27.05 -12.55
C ILE A 292 7.61 -28.27 -11.92
N ASP A 293 6.95 -29.41 -12.01
CA ASP A 293 7.47 -30.68 -11.55
C ASP A 293 8.62 -31.19 -12.46
N PRO A 294 9.41 -32.20 -12.03
CA PRO A 294 10.51 -32.72 -12.83
C PRO A 294 10.11 -33.36 -14.18
N LYS A 295 8.82 -33.61 -14.40
CA LYS A 295 8.25 -34.14 -15.65
C LYS A 295 7.64 -33.02 -16.51
N GLY A 296 7.73 -31.76 -16.08
CA GLY A 296 7.20 -30.61 -16.79
C GLY A 296 5.73 -30.27 -16.48
N GLY A 297 5.12 -30.91 -15.48
CA GLY A 297 3.73 -30.65 -15.06
C GLY A 297 3.62 -29.44 -14.14
N GLU A 298 2.58 -28.61 -14.32
CA GLU A 298 2.27 -27.52 -13.39
C GLU A 298 1.60 -28.07 -12.12
N VAL A 299 2.19 -27.78 -10.95
CA VAL A 299 1.64 -28.09 -9.63
C VAL A 299 1.23 -26.79 -8.96
N THR A 300 -0.07 -26.63 -8.72
CA THR A 300 -0.65 -25.46 -8.04
C THR A 300 -0.05 -25.30 -6.65
N VAL A 301 0.39 -24.08 -6.33
CA VAL A 301 0.90 -23.71 -5.00
C VAL A 301 -0.17 -22.95 -4.23
N GLU A 302 -0.79 -21.95 -4.86
CA GLU A 302 -1.81 -21.11 -4.26
C GLU A 302 -2.78 -20.61 -5.33
N ALA A 303 -4.06 -20.46 -4.97
CA ALA A 303 -5.06 -19.84 -5.81
C ALA A 303 -5.69 -18.66 -5.07
N HIS A 304 -5.72 -17.50 -5.72
CA HIS A 304 -6.26 -16.26 -5.17
C HIS A 304 -7.38 -15.75 -6.07
N ALA A 305 -8.60 -15.73 -5.57
CA ALA A 305 -9.74 -15.14 -6.26
C ALA A 305 -9.59 -13.61 -6.25
N VAL A 306 -9.54 -13.01 -7.44
CA VAL A 306 -9.41 -11.57 -7.63
C VAL A 306 -10.78 -10.93 -7.78
N LEU A 307 -11.72 -11.61 -8.47
CA LEU A 307 -13.09 -11.15 -8.68
C LEU A 307 -14.06 -12.33 -8.58
N LYS A 308 -15.18 -12.17 -7.87
CA LYS A 308 -16.27 -13.17 -7.85
C LYS A 308 -17.01 -13.20 -9.20
N PRO A 309 -17.54 -14.36 -9.65
CA PRO A 309 -17.61 -15.65 -8.97
C PRO A 309 -16.41 -16.56 -9.32
N ALA A 310 -15.31 -16.45 -8.56
CA ALA A 310 -14.13 -17.29 -8.74
C ALA A 310 -13.75 -18.06 -7.47
N ILE A 311 -14.74 -18.43 -6.65
CA ILE A 311 -14.51 -19.23 -5.45
C ILE A 311 -15.08 -20.63 -5.66
N ALA A 312 -14.18 -21.61 -5.80
CA ALA A 312 -14.34 -22.85 -5.06
C ALA A 312 -12.98 -23.25 -4.45
N THR A 313 -13.05 -23.71 -3.22
CA THR A 313 -11.94 -24.08 -2.32
C THR A 313 -10.69 -24.63 -3.02
N GLY A 314 -9.60 -23.85 -2.99
CA GLY A 314 -8.25 -24.28 -3.39
C GLY A 314 -7.91 -24.21 -4.88
N GLU A 315 -8.87 -23.89 -5.77
CA GLU A 315 -8.65 -23.84 -7.22
C GLU A 315 -9.41 -22.69 -7.89
N CYS A 316 -8.84 -22.14 -8.99
CA CYS A 316 -9.55 -21.20 -9.86
C CYS A 316 -10.71 -21.91 -10.56
N SER A 317 -11.91 -21.77 -10.00
CA SER A 317 -13.13 -22.45 -10.43
C SER A 317 -14.31 -21.48 -10.44
N CYS A 318 -15.31 -21.81 -11.25
CA CYS A 318 -16.40 -20.92 -11.61
C CYS A 318 -17.74 -21.38 -11.03
N ASP A 319 -18.67 -20.43 -10.84
CA ASP A 319 -20.04 -20.74 -10.44
C ASP A 319 -20.77 -21.62 -11.47
N LYS A 320 -21.83 -22.30 -11.04
CA LYS A 320 -22.58 -23.25 -11.86
C LYS A 320 -23.09 -22.61 -13.15
N GLY A 321 -22.68 -23.17 -14.29
CA GLY A 321 -23.03 -22.68 -15.63
C GLY A 321 -21.86 -22.03 -16.36
N TYR A 322 -20.76 -21.71 -15.66
CA TYR A 322 -19.59 -21.08 -16.26
C TYR A 322 -18.40 -22.05 -16.30
N LYS A 323 -17.58 -21.94 -17.35
CA LYS A 323 -16.33 -22.69 -17.52
C LYS A 323 -15.14 -21.81 -17.18
N SER A 324 -14.18 -22.34 -16.41
CA SER A 324 -12.90 -21.66 -16.21
C SER A 324 -12.04 -21.79 -17.46
N ILE A 325 -11.51 -20.66 -17.93
CA ILE A 325 -10.60 -20.60 -19.07
C ILE A 325 -9.31 -19.94 -18.62
N ARG A 326 -8.18 -20.59 -18.92
CA ARG A 326 -6.84 -20.00 -18.75
C ARG A 326 -6.66 -18.93 -19.80
N ILE A 327 -6.46 -17.70 -19.38
CA ILE A 327 -6.29 -16.56 -20.28
C ILE A 327 -4.80 -16.30 -20.56
N GLY A 328 -3.95 -16.58 -19.57
CA GLY A 328 -2.52 -16.32 -19.68
C GLY A 328 -1.69 -17.02 -18.63
N ALA A 329 -0.40 -17.11 -18.90
CA ALA A 329 0.62 -17.69 -18.04
C ALA A 329 1.88 -16.82 -18.10
N TRP A 330 2.45 -16.52 -16.93
CA TRP A 330 3.72 -15.81 -16.84
C TRP A 330 4.77 -16.79 -16.34
N ASP A 331 5.51 -17.35 -17.30
CA ASP A 331 6.73 -18.10 -17.02
C ASP A 331 7.93 -17.22 -17.37
N ASP A 332 8.90 -17.15 -16.45
CA ASP A 332 10.17 -16.42 -16.61
C ASP A 332 10.14 -14.92 -16.95
N GLY A 333 9.00 -14.23 -16.88
CA GLY A 333 8.93 -12.77 -16.82
C GLY A 333 9.16 -12.03 -18.14
N MET A 334 8.93 -12.66 -19.30
CA MET A 334 8.91 -11.96 -20.59
C MET A 334 7.54 -12.06 -21.27
N ILE A 335 6.88 -10.91 -21.43
CA ILE A 335 5.97 -10.70 -22.56
C ILE A 335 6.70 -9.78 -23.54
N SER A 336 7.02 -10.28 -24.74
CA SER A 336 7.35 -9.41 -25.87
C SER A 336 6.04 -8.98 -26.53
N VAL A 337 5.57 -7.75 -26.25
CA VAL A 337 4.45 -7.12 -26.99
C VAL A 337 5.04 -6.25 -28.11
N PRO A 338 4.92 -6.62 -29.40
CA PRO A 338 5.61 -5.89 -30.47
C PRO A 338 4.94 -4.58 -30.92
N THR A 339 3.79 -4.18 -30.36
CA THR A 339 2.96 -3.11 -30.98
C THR A 339 2.28 -2.14 -30.01
N ALA A 340 2.45 -2.26 -28.69
CA ALA A 340 1.96 -1.22 -27.78
C ALA A 340 2.92 -0.01 -27.82
N SER A 341 2.37 1.20 -28.06
CA SER A 341 3.14 2.45 -28.07
C SER A 341 3.86 2.76 -26.75
N ASN A 342 3.49 2.06 -25.66
CA ASN A 342 4.15 2.08 -24.37
C ASN A 342 3.92 0.74 -23.62
N PRO A 343 4.86 -0.22 -23.65
CA PRO A 343 4.69 -1.48 -22.95
C PRO A 343 4.61 -1.27 -21.42
N PRO A 344 3.86 -2.11 -20.67
CA PRO A 344 3.79 -2.02 -19.22
C PRO A 344 5.18 -2.20 -18.59
N THR A 345 5.48 -1.46 -17.53
CA THR A 345 6.76 -1.57 -16.82
C THR A 345 6.84 -2.88 -16.03
N GLN A 346 8.06 -3.42 -15.96
CA GLN A 346 8.41 -4.84 -15.81
C GLN A 346 8.10 -5.52 -14.44
N LYS A 347 7.25 -4.96 -13.57
CA LYS A 347 6.87 -5.61 -12.28
C LYS A 347 5.63 -6.50 -12.44
N LEU A 348 5.68 -7.37 -13.44
CA LEU A 348 4.55 -8.07 -14.02
C LEU A 348 4.35 -9.44 -13.35
N MET A 349 3.56 -9.47 -12.28
CA MET A 349 3.13 -10.68 -11.55
C MET A 349 4.28 -11.52 -10.92
N PRO A 350 3.99 -12.30 -9.87
CA PRO A 350 4.95 -13.30 -9.39
C PRO A 350 5.28 -14.28 -10.52
N LYS A 351 6.55 -14.67 -10.65
CA LYS A 351 6.95 -15.74 -11.58
C LYS A 351 6.08 -16.98 -11.36
N ARG A 352 5.74 -17.68 -12.44
CA ARG A 352 4.91 -18.91 -12.43
C ARG A 352 3.52 -18.66 -11.86
N THR A 353 2.85 -17.67 -12.42
CA THR A 353 1.44 -17.37 -12.14
C THR A 353 0.63 -17.52 -13.41
N ALA A 354 -0.56 -18.09 -13.31
CA ALA A 354 -1.52 -18.21 -14.39
C ALA A 354 -2.82 -17.50 -14.03
N LEU A 355 -3.42 -16.82 -15.00
CA LEU A 355 -4.69 -16.12 -14.82
C LEU A 355 -5.84 -16.90 -15.47
N TYR A 356 -6.94 -16.98 -14.74
CA TYR A 356 -8.20 -17.63 -15.14
C TYR A 356 -9.38 -16.66 -15.03
N THR A 357 -10.38 -16.86 -15.88
CA THR A 357 -11.71 -16.20 -15.82
C THR A 357 -12.81 -17.21 -16.10
N CYS A 358 -14.06 -16.86 -15.79
CA CYS A 358 -15.23 -17.67 -16.04
C CYS A 358 -16.03 -17.17 -17.24
N VAL A 359 -16.44 -18.11 -18.10
CA VAL A 359 -17.23 -17.83 -19.31
C VAL A 359 -18.48 -18.68 -19.28
N ASN A 360 -19.64 -18.06 -19.54
CA ASN A 360 -20.92 -18.75 -19.69
C ASN A 360 -20.98 -19.50 -21.02
#